data_AF-A0A7I9V7T2-F1
#
_entry.id   AF-A0A7I9V7T2-F1
#
_cell.length_a   1.000
_cell.length_b   1.000
_cell.length_c   1.000
_cell.angle_alpha   90.00
_cell.angle_beta   90.00
_cell.angle_gamma   90.00
#
_symmetry.space_group_name_H-M   'P 1'
#
loop_
_entity.id
_entity.type
_entity.pdbx_description
1 polymer ?
#
loop_
_entity_poly.entity_id
_entity_poly.type
_entity_poly.pdbx_seq_one_letter_code
_entity_poly.pdbx_strand_id
1 'polypeptide(L)'
;MIAGGAAAAVAIVLGVTLSGVLVRSVDGAPVANEATRALQGINTASLSLADAPAATYDGTVTMKLNSKSLTLDVTKLTVTSAGDVHGTVRENGGSAELLQIANRTLVKGDAEFWRKQETVKQPAGVFTESSPTGKWVSVKEEFLGVDLRAALRPSRLGLALGQQDATLGDSDVSGTDIGRGSKTPDRRVNPGTDRPGVAEIDVEDADGGVQGTRRFQAGAMVVGTDDDGALTALRGPIGKGFGGDLAQVDADLRVTRLDAAGAHDFYSTAKTAVSAGNIGSATMIIPNPTGGLDCSGMSCTIDYGLANTGSGLDSGTVTIAVATDFKSGGRAAGQCSGTSTMPINGRGNARCTIASIPYGDINSSTKFNLTVSGAIDPVAIDTAVTKGNSVADSAKGWTMTSPKAAETSRMFNRQVALAPSGYAFTVGGFGFDGRETDGTLLIVNGPGYEAHVLPTNAFDPAWPGTEQILSQARDAHAAAGTAPVRMVFAELRAADAARALLAADNVLGVEVVFVQAYSRT
;
A
#
# COMPACT_ATOMS: atom_id res chain seq x y z
N MET A 1 -18.55 -29.32 -54.81
CA MET A 1 -19.61 -28.31 -54.61
C MET A 1 -19.82 -28.15 -53.10
N ILE A 2 -19.52 -26.94 -52.58
CA ILE A 2 -20.09 -26.26 -51.40
C ILE A 2 -20.08 -27.07 -50.08
N ALA A 3 -19.09 -26.92 -49.19
CA ALA A 3 -18.81 -25.82 -48.23
C ALA A 3 -19.72 -25.80 -46.97
N GLY A 4 -19.08 -25.61 -45.80
CA GLY A 4 -19.68 -25.34 -44.48
C GLY A 4 -19.37 -26.46 -43.48
N GLY A 5 -18.52 -26.33 -42.45
CA GLY A 5 -18.16 -25.14 -41.68
C GLY A 5 -19.11 -25.01 -40.48
N ALA A 6 -18.76 -25.57 -39.33
CA ALA A 6 -19.41 -25.28 -38.05
C ALA A 6 -18.37 -25.26 -36.93
N ALA A 7 -17.92 -24.05 -36.62
CA ALA A 7 -17.14 -23.74 -35.44
C ALA A 7 -18.02 -23.91 -34.19
N ALA A 8 -17.50 -24.64 -33.20
CA ALA A 8 -18.13 -24.78 -31.90
C ALA A 8 -17.95 -23.48 -31.10
N ALA A 9 -19.04 -22.73 -30.94
CA ALA A 9 -19.12 -21.62 -30.00
C ALA A 9 -19.32 -22.20 -28.58
N VAL A 10 -18.30 -22.06 -27.73
CA VAL A 10 -18.40 -22.28 -26.29
C VAL A 10 -19.21 -21.11 -25.72
N ALA A 11 -20.41 -21.42 -25.25
CA ALA A 11 -21.26 -20.47 -24.53
C ALA A 11 -20.64 -20.14 -23.17
N ILE A 12 -20.12 -18.92 -23.03
CA ILE A 12 -19.75 -18.32 -21.74
C ILE A 12 -21.06 -17.99 -21.02
N VAL A 13 -21.45 -18.83 -20.06
CA VAL A 13 -22.52 -18.54 -19.10
C VAL A 13 -21.93 -17.67 -17.99
N LEU A 14 -21.79 -16.37 -18.26
CA LEU A 14 -21.71 -15.32 -17.23
C LEU A 14 -23.11 -14.73 -17.07
N GLY A 15 -23.99 -15.55 -16.49
CA GLY A 15 -25.32 -15.12 -16.08
C GLY A 15 -25.21 -14.27 -14.82
N VAL A 16 -25.01 -12.97 -14.98
CA VAL A 16 -25.35 -11.98 -13.95
C VAL A 16 -26.89 -11.95 -13.88
N THR A 17 -27.49 -12.87 -13.13
CA THR A 17 -28.90 -12.74 -12.72
C THR A 17 -28.94 -11.86 -11.48
N LEU A 18 -28.72 -10.55 -11.68
CA LEU A 18 -29.22 -9.52 -10.79
C LEU A 18 -30.72 -9.41 -11.03
N SER A 19 -31.50 -10.24 -10.32
CA SER A 19 -32.95 -10.17 -10.30
C SER A 19 -33.41 -8.98 -9.45
N GLY A 20 -33.05 -7.77 -9.86
CA GLY A 20 -33.62 -6.53 -9.31
C GLY A 20 -35.04 -6.33 -9.82
N VAL A 21 -35.86 -5.60 -9.07
CA VAL A 21 -37.28 -5.38 -9.40
C VAL A 21 -37.40 -4.71 -10.77
N LEU A 22 -37.86 -5.50 -11.75
CA LEU A 22 -38.00 -5.07 -13.13
C LEU A 22 -39.19 -4.10 -13.23
N VAL A 23 -38.94 -2.88 -13.71
CA VAL A 23 -40.02 -1.94 -14.04
C VAL A 23 -40.52 -2.30 -15.44
N ARG A 24 -41.84 -2.36 -15.64
CA ARG A 24 -42.42 -2.58 -16.97
C ARG A 24 -42.11 -1.37 -17.85
N SER A 25 -41.33 -1.56 -18.92
CA SER A 25 -41.21 -0.55 -19.98
C SER A 25 -42.48 -0.50 -20.82
N VAL A 26 -42.67 0.61 -21.54
CA VAL A 26 -43.81 0.84 -22.45
C VAL A 26 -43.89 -0.22 -23.57
N ASP A 27 -42.79 -0.94 -23.82
CA ASP A 27 -42.66 -2.02 -24.81
C ASP A 27 -42.70 -3.44 -24.20
N GLY A 28 -43.02 -3.58 -22.91
CA GLY A 28 -43.22 -4.87 -22.25
C GLY A 28 -41.95 -5.66 -21.91
N ALA A 29 -40.75 -5.15 -22.25
CA ALA A 29 -39.49 -5.73 -21.81
C ALA A 29 -39.20 -5.32 -20.34
N PRO A 30 -38.79 -6.26 -19.47
CA PRO A 30 -38.35 -5.93 -18.13
C PRO A 30 -37.06 -5.10 -18.16
N VAL A 31 -37.06 -3.90 -17.57
CA VAL A 31 -35.85 -3.06 -17.47
C VAL A 31 -35.42 -2.95 -16.00
N ALA A 32 -34.12 -3.08 -15.76
CA ALA A 32 -33.52 -2.83 -14.44
C ALA A 32 -33.91 -1.44 -13.93
N ASN A 33 -34.27 -1.32 -12.65
CA ASN A 33 -34.57 -0.02 -12.06
C ASN A 33 -33.32 0.88 -11.97
N GLU A 34 -33.54 2.15 -11.63
CA GLU A 34 -32.50 3.18 -11.60
C GLU A 34 -31.34 2.84 -10.67
N ALA A 35 -31.63 2.41 -9.45
CA ALA A 35 -30.61 1.99 -8.48
C ALA A 35 -29.75 0.83 -9.00
N THR A 36 -30.36 -0.14 -9.70
CA THR A 36 -29.63 -1.24 -10.33
C THR A 36 -28.71 -0.77 -11.46
N ARG A 37 -29.18 0.14 -12.31
CA ARG A 37 -28.36 0.72 -13.39
C ARG A 37 -27.22 1.58 -12.84
N ALA A 38 -27.48 2.38 -11.81
CA ALA A 38 -26.46 3.17 -11.13
C ALA A 38 -25.40 2.27 -10.48
N LEU A 39 -25.81 1.18 -9.81
CA LEU A 39 -24.89 0.19 -9.26
C LEU A 39 -24.06 -0.49 -10.36
N GLN A 40 -24.65 -0.80 -11.52
CA GLN A 40 -23.89 -1.30 -12.67
C GLN A 40 -22.85 -0.28 -13.14
N GLY A 41 -23.20 1.00 -13.23
CA GLY A 41 -22.27 2.09 -13.57
C GLY A 41 -21.09 2.18 -12.60
N ILE A 42 -21.37 2.15 -11.28
CA ILE A 42 -20.31 2.16 -10.26
C ILE A 42 -19.45 0.90 -10.35
N ASN A 43 -20.04 -0.28 -10.54
CA ASN A 43 -19.27 -1.52 -10.67
C ASN A 43 -18.36 -1.50 -11.91
N THR A 44 -18.84 -0.97 -13.04
CA THR A 44 -17.99 -0.76 -14.23
C THR A 44 -16.83 0.17 -13.89
N ALA A 45 -17.09 1.30 -13.23
CA ALA A 45 -16.04 2.22 -12.80
C ALA A 45 -15.04 1.55 -11.84
N SER A 46 -15.54 0.80 -10.86
CA SER A 46 -14.76 0.03 -9.89
C SER A 46 -13.81 -0.93 -10.57
N LEU A 47 -14.32 -1.78 -11.46
CA LEU A 47 -13.51 -2.76 -12.18
C LEU A 47 -12.53 -2.07 -13.15
N SER A 48 -12.96 -0.97 -13.79
CA SER A 48 -12.12 -0.21 -14.71
C SER A 48 -10.83 0.30 -14.07
N LEU A 49 -10.89 0.72 -12.79
CA LEU A 49 -9.70 1.11 -12.02
C LEU A 49 -9.03 -0.12 -11.40
N ALA A 50 -9.79 -1.07 -10.87
CA ALA A 50 -9.22 -2.21 -10.16
C ALA A 50 -8.34 -3.10 -11.05
N ASP A 51 -8.69 -3.20 -12.33
CA ASP A 51 -7.94 -3.93 -13.37
C ASP A 51 -6.80 -3.11 -13.99
N ALA A 52 -6.63 -1.83 -13.62
CA ALA A 52 -5.60 -0.98 -14.19
C ALA A 52 -4.20 -1.40 -13.66
N PRO A 53 -3.23 -1.68 -14.56
CA PRO A 53 -1.85 -1.96 -14.17
C PRO A 53 -1.20 -0.87 -13.30
N ALA A 54 -1.55 0.39 -13.54
CA ALA A 54 -1.24 1.54 -12.71
C ALA A 54 -2.28 2.65 -12.92
N ALA A 55 -2.27 3.65 -12.05
CA ALA A 55 -3.07 4.87 -12.24
C ALA A 55 -2.34 6.10 -11.69
N THR A 56 -2.53 7.22 -12.36
CA THR A 56 -2.04 8.54 -11.96
C THR A 56 -3.17 9.35 -11.33
N TYR A 57 -2.85 10.01 -10.22
CA TYR A 57 -3.78 10.77 -9.41
C TYR A 57 -3.35 12.24 -9.29
N ASP A 58 -4.34 13.12 -9.39
CA ASP A 58 -4.21 14.57 -9.16
C ASP A 58 -5.35 15.04 -8.25
N GLY A 59 -5.04 15.73 -7.15
CA GLY A 59 -6.06 16.23 -6.23
C GLY A 59 -5.59 16.21 -4.77
N THR A 60 -6.47 15.82 -3.84
CA THR A 60 -6.17 15.81 -2.41
C THR A 60 -6.49 14.47 -1.74
N VAL A 61 -5.67 14.13 -0.75
CA VAL A 61 -5.89 13.00 0.17
C VAL A 61 -5.90 13.57 1.58
N THR A 62 -6.99 13.37 2.32
CA THR A 62 -7.15 13.88 3.68
C THR A 62 -7.33 12.73 4.65
N MET A 63 -6.36 12.55 5.54
CA MET A 63 -6.44 11.64 6.66
C MET A 63 -7.02 12.36 7.88
N LYS A 64 -8.04 11.75 8.50
CA LYS A 64 -8.69 12.22 9.72
C LYS A 64 -8.47 11.21 10.84
N LEU A 65 -7.78 11.64 11.90
CA LEU A 65 -7.55 10.85 13.10
C LEU A 65 -7.97 11.67 14.32
N ASN A 66 -9.03 11.22 15.00
CA ASN A 66 -9.65 11.96 16.11
C ASN A 66 -9.99 13.41 15.69
N SER A 67 -9.47 14.41 16.39
CA SER A 67 -9.66 15.84 16.08
C SER A 67 -8.60 16.42 15.14
N LYS A 68 -7.65 15.61 14.65
CA LYS A 68 -6.58 16.04 13.76
C LYS A 68 -6.88 15.61 12.32
N SER A 69 -6.60 16.50 11.38
CA SER A 69 -6.62 16.21 9.95
C SER A 69 -5.28 16.55 9.31
N LEU A 70 -4.82 15.68 8.44
CA LEU A 70 -3.67 15.89 7.58
C LEU A 70 -4.14 15.84 6.14
N THR A 71 -3.86 16.88 5.36
CA THR A 71 -4.20 16.93 3.93
C THR A 71 -2.92 17.00 3.12
N LEU A 72 -2.81 16.10 2.14
CA LEU A 72 -1.77 16.08 1.13
C LEU A 72 -2.38 16.48 -0.21
N ASP A 73 -1.78 17.45 -0.89
CA ASP A 73 -2.05 17.64 -2.32
C ASP A 73 -1.15 16.67 -3.10
N VAL A 74 -1.72 15.94 -4.03
CA VAL A 74 -1.00 14.98 -4.89
C VAL A 74 -1.07 15.47 -6.33
N THR A 75 0.04 15.40 -7.05
CA THR A 75 0.12 15.84 -8.45
C THR A 75 0.94 14.83 -9.24
N LYS A 76 0.37 14.34 -10.35
CA LYS A 76 0.93 13.26 -11.18
C LYS A 76 1.43 12.08 -10.34
N LEU A 77 0.71 11.77 -9.25
CA LEU A 77 1.08 10.70 -8.34
C LEU A 77 0.64 9.37 -8.97
N THR A 78 1.59 8.61 -9.48
CA THR A 78 1.33 7.29 -10.07
C THR A 78 1.46 6.22 -9.01
N VAL A 79 0.47 5.34 -8.91
CA VAL A 79 0.48 4.15 -8.06
C VAL A 79 0.25 2.91 -8.93
N THR A 80 1.15 1.94 -8.81
CA THR A 80 1.05 0.67 -9.55
C THR A 80 0.12 -0.31 -8.86
N SER A 81 -0.31 -1.35 -9.58
CA SER A 81 -1.06 -2.48 -9.02
C SER A 81 -0.28 -3.24 -7.94
N ALA A 82 1.05 -3.17 -7.93
CA ALA A 82 1.90 -3.68 -6.86
C ALA A 82 2.00 -2.73 -5.64
N GLY A 83 1.45 -1.51 -5.72
CA GLY A 83 1.50 -0.50 -4.65
C GLY A 83 2.80 0.32 -4.63
N ASP A 84 3.58 0.34 -5.70
CA ASP A 84 4.72 1.25 -5.81
C ASP A 84 4.23 2.64 -6.24
N VAL A 85 4.88 3.69 -5.74
CA VAL A 85 4.40 5.08 -5.85
C VAL A 85 5.49 6.00 -6.38
N HIS A 86 5.14 6.93 -7.27
CA HIS A 86 6.04 7.97 -7.78
C HIS A 86 5.24 9.19 -8.19
N GLY A 87 5.65 10.38 -7.75
CA GLY A 87 5.04 11.64 -8.16
C GLY A 87 5.30 12.74 -7.16
N THR A 88 4.47 13.79 -7.17
CA THR A 88 4.65 14.94 -6.29
C THR A 88 3.61 14.98 -5.19
N VAL A 89 4.06 15.27 -3.98
CA VAL A 89 3.23 15.58 -2.82
C VAL A 89 3.51 16.99 -2.34
N ARG A 90 2.46 17.69 -1.90
CA ARG A 90 2.57 18.99 -1.22
C ARG A 90 1.94 18.88 0.15
N GLU A 91 2.67 19.35 1.15
CA GLU A 91 2.22 19.40 2.54
C GLU A 91 2.68 20.71 3.16
N ASN A 92 1.78 21.38 3.90
CA ASN A 92 2.12 22.58 4.67
C ASN A 92 2.86 23.65 3.84
N GLY A 93 2.56 23.80 2.56
CA GLY A 93 3.18 24.79 1.67
C GLY A 93 4.47 24.36 0.97
N GLY A 94 5.14 23.28 1.40
CA GLY A 94 6.34 22.74 0.74
C GLY A 94 6.01 21.62 -0.24
N SER A 95 6.83 21.46 -1.28
CA SER A 95 6.66 20.42 -2.31
C SER A 95 7.79 19.39 -2.23
N ALA A 96 7.45 18.13 -2.49
CA ALA A 96 8.43 17.06 -2.62
C ALA A 96 8.05 16.03 -3.68
N GLU A 97 9.06 15.52 -4.37
CA GLU A 97 8.93 14.30 -5.16
C GLU A 97 8.99 13.11 -4.19
N LEU A 98 8.05 12.17 -4.33
CA LEU A 98 7.95 10.94 -3.57
C LEU A 98 8.26 9.76 -4.49
N LEU A 99 9.06 8.82 -4.00
CA LEU A 99 9.26 7.51 -4.62
C LEU A 99 9.17 6.42 -3.56
N GLN A 100 8.24 5.48 -3.72
CA GLN A 100 8.11 4.29 -2.90
C GLN A 100 8.27 3.05 -3.76
N ILE A 101 9.37 2.33 -3.56
CA ILE A 101 9.72 1.12 -4.32
C ILE A 101 10.61 0.23 -3.44
N ALA A 102 10.52 -1.09 -3.61
CA ALA A 102 11.36 -2.06 -2.89
C ALA A 102 11.30 -1.89 -1.34
N ASN A 103 10.13 -1.54 -0.80
CA ASN A 103 9.94 -1.23 0.63
C ASN A 103 10.89 -0.14 1.15
N ARG A 104 11.12 0.88 0.32
CA ARG A 104 11.83 2.11 0.67
C ARG A 104 10.91 3.27 0.37
N THR A 105 10.94 4.28 1.22
CA THR A 105 10.28 5.57 0.98
C THR A 105 11.37 6.62 0.82
N LEU A 106 11.42 7.21 -0.36
CA LEU A 106 12.37 8.25 -0.71
C LEU A 106 11.62 9.54 -0.99
N VAL A 107 12.17 10.65 -0.50
CA VAL A 107 11.60 11.98 -0.68
C VAL A 107 12.68 12.93 -1.16
N LYS A 108 12.34 13.75 -2.14
CA LYS A 108 13.18 14.83 -2.67
C LYS A 108 12.41 16.14 -2.57
N GLY A 109 12.55 16.77 -1.41
CA GLY A 109 11.85 18.01 -1.05
C GLY A 109 12.59 19.28 -1.41
N ASP A 110 11.84 20.37 -1.55
CA ASP A 110 12.37 21.73 -1.51
C ASP A 110 12.75 22.15 -0.07
N ALA A 111 13.32 23.35 0.09
CA ALA A 111 13.72 23.85 1.40
C ALA A 111 12.52 24.11 2.34
N GLU A 112 11.37 24.50 1.81
CA GLU A 112 10.18 24.75 2.62
C GLU A 112 9.59 23.45 3.17
N PHE A 113 9.61 22.39 2.35
CA PHE A 113 9.22 21.05 2.73
C PHE A 113 10.05 20.59 3.93
N TRP A 114 11.38 20.58 3.82
CA TRP A 114 12.26 20.10 4.89
C TRP A 114 12.20 20.93 6.17
N ARG A 115 11.98 22.24 6.08
CA ARG A 115 11.92 23.13 7.26
C ARG A 115 10.85 22.73 8.28
N LYS A 116 9.76 22.12 7.82
CA LYS A 116 8.60 21.77 8.65
C LYS A 116 8.61 20.32 9.12
N GLN A 117 9.59 19.53 8.68
CA GLN A 117 9.68 18.13 9.03
C GLN A 117 10.40 17.94 10.36
N GLU A 118 9.90 17.01 11.18
CA GLU A 118 10.59 16.63 12.40
C GLU A 118 11.93 15.96 12.06
N THR A 119 12.99 16.43 12.70
CA THR A 119 14.33 15.85 12.55
C THR A 119 14.64 14.96 13.75
N VAL A 120 15.37 13.88 13.50
CA VAL A 120 15.85 13.02 14.58
C VAL A 120 16.75 13.83 15.50
N LYS A 121 16.39 13.89 16.79
CA LYS A 121 17.16 14.61 17.80
C LYS A 121 18.55 14.00 17.93
N GLN A 122 19.57 14.81 17.70
CA GLN A 122 20.97 14.41 17.85
C GLN A 122 21.54 14.86 19.21
N PRO A 123 22.66 14.26 19.67
CA PRO A 123 23.43 14.77 20.80
C PRO A 123 23.86 16.23 20.63
N ALA A 124 24.15 16.89 21.74
CA ALA A 124 24.66 18.26 21.71
C ALA A 124 25.94 18.37 20.87
N GLY A 125 26.01 19.38 19.99
CA GLY A 125 27.15 19.59 19.10
C GLY A 125 27.17 18.69 17.86
N VAL A 126 26.20 17.79 17.69
CA VAL A 126 26.07 16.95 16.49
C VAL A 126 24.93 17.48 15.62
N PHE A 127 25.22 17.74 14.35
CA PHE A 127 24.29 18.29 13.38
C PHE A 127 24.28 17.40 12.14
N THR A 128 23.10 17.01 11.67
CA THR A 128 22.92 16.37 10.38
C THR A 128 22.42 17.39 9.36
N GLU A 129 22.52 17.05 8.08
CA GLU A 129 21.98 17.85 6.97
C GLU A 129 20.47 18.14 7.21
N SER A 130 20.13 19.38 7.58
CA SER A 130 18.77 19.78 7.97
C SER A 130 17.87 20.12 6.78
N SER A 131 18.45 20.35 5.60
CA SER A 131 17.72 20.71 4.37
C SER A 131 18.43 20.16 3.14
N PRO A 132 18.35 18.83 2.89
CA PRO A 132 18.90 18.16 1.72
C PRO A 132 18.05 18.49 0.46
N THR A 133 18.02 19.77 0.09
CA THR A 133 17.19 20.28 -1.01
C THR A 133 17.60 19.67 -2.34
N GLY A 134 16.62 19.16 -3.10
CA GLY A 134 16.86 18.62 -4.45
C GLY A 134 17.68 17.32 -4.47
N LYS A 135 17.82 16.64 -3.32
CA LYS A 135 18.48 15.35 -3.17
C LYS A 135 17.47 14.32 -2.66
N TRP A 136 17.54 13.09 -3.16
CA TRP A 136 16.73 12.00 -2.62
C TRP A 136 17.16 11.68 -1.19
N VAL A 137 16.21 11.51 -0.29
CA VAL A 137 16.45 11.21 1.12
C VAL A 137 15.58 10.03 1.52
N SER A 138 16.21 9.03 2.14
CA SER A 138 15.46 7.95 2.78
C SER A 138 14.77 8.45 4.03
N VAL A 139 13.46 8.20 4.10
CA VAL A 139 12.59 8.49 5.23
C VAL A 139 11.91 7.20 5.71
N LYS A 140 11.19 7.27 6.83
CA LYS A 140 10.35 6.14 7.28
C LYS A 140 9.08 6.02 6.43
N GLU A 141 8.41 4.88 6.50
CA GLU A 141 7.16 4.66 5.78
C GLU A 141 6.04 5.58 6.27
N GLU A 142 5.95 5.78 7.58
CA GLU A 142 4.97 6.65 8.23
C GLU A 142 5.24 8.16 8.05
N PHE A 143 6.26 8.55 7.26
CA PHE A 143 6.73 9.93 7.16
C PHE A 143 5.66 10.91 6.67
N LEU A 144 4.80 10.50 5.73
CA LEU A 144 3.70 11.32 5.23
C LEU A 144 2.42 11.22 6.08
N GLY A 145 2.45 10.47 7.19
CA GLY A 145 1.29 10.18 8.03
C GLY A 145 0.24 9.27 7.40
N VAL A 146 0.19 9.15 6.07
CA VAL A 146 -0.72 8.25 5.32
C VAL A 146 0.08 7.32 4.42
N ASP A 147 -0.29 6.04 4.43
CA ASP A 147 0.23 5.07 3.48
C ASP A 147 -0.51 5.20 2.13
N LEU A 148 0.08 5.97 1.22
CA LEU A 148 -0.42 6.17 -0.14
C LEU A 148 -0.38 4.88 -0.98
N ARG A 149 0.55 3.96 -0.68
CA ARG A 149 0.65 2.65 -1.34
C ARG A 149 -0.60 1.83 -1.09
N ALA A 150 -1.04 1.82 0.17
CA ALA A 150 -2.29 1.16 0.54
C ALA A 150 -3.49 1.96 0.05
N ALA A 151 -3.56 3.27 0.28
CA ALA A 151 -4.76 4.08 0.03
C ALA A 151 -5.14 4.20 -1.45
N LEU A 152 -4.16 4.36 -2.32
CA LEU A 152 -4.40 4.68 -3.72
C LEU A 152 -4.07 3.52 -4.68
N ARG A 153 -3.85 2.30 -4.16
CA ARG A 153 -3.66 1.13 -5.02
C ARG A 153 -4.89 0.96 -5.93
N PRO A 154 -4.74 0.81 -7.26
CA PRO A 154 -5.87 0.76 -8.19
C PRO A 154 -6.94 -0.26 -7.79
N SER A 155 -6.54 -1.50 -7.47
CA SER A 155 -7.45 -2.55 -7.00
C SER A 155 -8.18 -2.20 -5.72
N ARG A 156 -7.51 -1.61 -4.72
CA ARG A 156 -8.17 -1.27 -3.45
C ARG A 156 -9.15 -0.12 -3.65
N LEU A 157 -8.68 0.96 -4.26
CA LEU A 157 -9.46 2.18 -4.45
C LEU A 157 -10.65 1.95 -5.37
N GLY A 158 -10.45 1.24 -6.49
CA GLY A 158 -11.53 0.90 -7.43
C GLY A 158 -12.64 0.09 -6.76
N LEU A 159 -12.28 -0.95 -6.02
CA LEU A 159 -13.28 -1.82 -5.37
C LEU A 159 -13.98 -1.14 -4.18
N ALA A 160 -13.38 -0.10 -3.59
CA ALA A 160 -14.00 0.69 -2.53
C ALA A 160 -15.14 1.62 -3.01
N LEU A 161 -15.20 1.96 -4.31
CA LEU A 161 -16.16 2.95 -4.83
C LEU A 161 -17.63 2.56 -4.59
N GLY A 162 -17.95 1.27 -4.77
CA GLY A 162 -19.32 0.77 -4.60
C GLY A 162 -19.82 0.75 -3.17
N GLN A 163 -18.97 1.02 -2.17
CA GLN A 163 -19.28 0.99 -0.74
C GLN A 163 -20.07 -0.27 -0.32
N GLN A 164 -19.89 -1.38 -1.05
CA GLN A 164 -20.83 -2.50 -1.05
C GLN A 164 -21.04 -3.09 0.34
N ASP A 165 -19.93 -3.35 1.05
CA ASP A 165 -20.02 -3.90 2.39
C ASP A 165 -20.44 -2.85 3.43
N ALA A 166 -20.24 -1.55 3.18
CA ALA A 166 -20.77 -0.49 4.04
C ALA A 166 -22.30 -0.40 3.91
N THR A 167 -22.83 -0.60 2.70
CA THR A 167 -24.27 -0.71 2.44
C THR A 167 -24.89 -1.97 3.04
N LEU A 168 -24.17 -3.10 3.00
CA LEU A 168 -24.65 -4.35 3.61
C LEU A 168 -24.66 -4.29 5.15
N GLY A 169 -23.86 -3.39 5.73
CA GLY A 169 -23.82 -3.15 7.15
C GLY A 169 -23.37 -4.35 7.98
N ASP A 170 -23.77 -4.31 9.26
CA ASP A 170 -23.29 -5.18 10.32
C ASP A 170 -24.12 -6.46 10.51
N SER A 171 -25.02 -6.75 9.58
CA SER A 171 -25.93 -7.90 9.66
C SER A 171 -25.56 -9.00 8.67
N ASP A 172 -25.90 -10.23 9.02
CA ASP A 172 -25.81 -11.35 8.08
C ASP A 172 -26.74 -11.13 6.88
N VAL A 173 -26.24 -11.50 5.71
CA VAL A 173 -26.99 -11.42 4.47
C VAL A 173 -27.74 -12.73 4.28
N SER A 174 -29.06 -12.64 4.07
CA SER A 174 -29.88 -13.79 3.68
C SER A 174 -29.98 -13.88 2.16
N GLY A 175 -30.14 -15.09 1.63
CA GLY A 175 -30.20 -15.30 0.19
C GLY A 175 -30.04 -16.77 -0.19
N THR A 176 -29.93 -17.02 -1.49
CA THR A 176 -29.61 -18.36 -2.00
C THR A 176 -28.10 -18.56 -1.97
N ASP A 177 -27.64 -19.65 -1.36
CA ASP A 177 -26.22 -20.02 -1.38
C ASP A 177 -25.75 -20.22 -2.83
N ILE A 178 -24.61 -19.63 -3.18
CA ILE A 178 -24.01 -19.77 -4.49
C ILE A 178 -22.53 -20.16 -4.40
N GLY A 179 -22.05 -20.75 -5.49
CA GLY A 179 -20.63 -21.00 -5.70
C GLY A 179 -20.06 -22.12 -4.85
N ARG A 180 -18.72 -22.20 -4.88
CA ARG A 180 -17.92 -23.14 -4.09
C ARG A 180 -17.87 -22.63 -2.64
N GLY A 181 -17.82 -23.53 -1.66
CA GLY A 181 -17.81 -23.14 -0.25
C GLY A 181 -19.21 -22.97 0.39
N SER A 182 -20.30 -23.35 -0.28
CA SER A 182 -21.67 -23.23 0.25
C SER A 182 -21.92 -23.97 1.57
N LYS A 183 -21.03 -24.89 1.97
CA LYS A 183 -21.08 -25.63 3.24
C LYS A 183 -20.02 -25.18 4.23
N THR A 184 -19.39 -24.03 3.98
CA THR A 184 -18.38 -23.41 4.85
C THR A 184 -18.94 -22.14 5.51
N PRO A 185 -18.29 -21.63 6.58
CA PRO A 185 -18.59 -20.32 7.15
C PRO A 185 -18.53 -19.17 6.12
N ASP A 186 -17.67 -19.27 5.10
CA ASP A 186 -17.53 -18.26 4.02
C ASP A 186 -18.50 -18.44 2.85
N ARG A 187 -19.61 -19.18 3.05
CA ARG A 187 -20.64 -19.31 2.01
C ARG A 187 -21.07 -17.94 1.49
N ARG A 188 -21.24 -17.86 0.17
CA ARG A 188 -21.66 -16.65 -0.54
C ARG A 188 -23.15 -16.75 -0.86
N VAL A 189 -23.87 -15.64 -0.76
CA VAL A 189 -25.32 -15.62 -0.93
C VAL A 189 -25.75 -14.58 -1.96
N ASN A 190 -26.63 -14.96 -2.87
CA ASN A 190 -27.34 -14.01 -3.70
C ASN A 190 -28.54 -13.44 -2.92
N PRO A 191 -28.52 -12.15 -2.53
CA PRO A 191 -29.57 -11.57 -1.68
C PRO A 191 -30.90 -11.36 -2.40
N GLY A 192 -30.92 -11.32 -3.74
CA GLY A 192 -32.14 -11.12 -4.53
C GLY A 192 -32.85 -9.78 -4.32
N THR A 193 -32.21 -8.80 -3.67
CA THR A 193 -32.76 -7.47 -3.40
C THR A 193 -31.84 -6.35 -3.91
N ASP A 194 -32.45 -5.22 -4.27
CA ASP A 194 -31.72 -4.03 -4.70
C ASP A 194 -30.94 -3.43 -3.54
N ARG A 195 -29.73 -2.92 -3.80
CA ARG A 195 -28.90 -2.29 -2.78
C ARG A 195 -29.32 -0.82 -2.59
N PRO A 196 -29.79 -0.42 -1.40
CA PRO A 196 -30.20 0.95 -1.15
C PRO A 196 -28.99 1.91 -1.13
N GLY A 197 -29.23 3.19 -1.47
CA GLY A 197 -28.22 4.25 -1.33
C GLY A 197 -27.26 4.42 -2.51
N VAL A 198 -27.64 3.91 -3.69
CA VAL A 198 -26.93 4.13 -4.96
C VAL A 198 -27.85 4.84 -5.95
N ALA A 199 -27.38 5.93 -6.54
CA ALA A 199 -28.10 6.70 -7.54
C ALA A 199 -27.16 7.25 -8.62
N GLU A 200 -27.68 7.46 -9.83
CA GLU A 200 -27.05 8.32 -10.83
C GLU A 200 -27.50 9.75 -10.51
N ILE A 201 -26.58 10.71 -10.57
CA ILE A 201 -26.87 12.11 -10.25
C ILE A 201 -26.63 12.97 -11.50
N ASP A 202 -27.44 14.01 -11.65
CA ASP A 202 -27.31 14.93 -12.78
C ASP A 202 -25.95 15.62 -12.75
N VAL A 203 -25.46 15.94 -13.95
CA VAL A 203 -24.19 16.65 -14.12
C VAL A 203 -24.48 18.15 -14.02
N GLU A 204 -24.56 18.72 -12.81
CA GLU A 204 -24.68 20.19 -12.68
C GLU A 204 -23.28 20.85 -12.58
N ASP A 205 -23.18 22.07 -13.12
CA ASP A 205 -21.97 22.91 -13.02
C ASP A 205 -21.65 23.32 -11.57
N ALA A 206 -22.61 23.16 -10.65
CA ALA A 206 -22.55 23.62 -9.26
C ALA A 206 -22.23 22.52 -8.23
N ASP A 207 -22.15 21.24 -8.61
CA ASP A 207 -22.05 20.08 -7.68
C ASP A 207 -20.63 19.84 -7.10
N GLY A 208 -19.79 20.87 -7.15
CA GLY A 208 -18.45 20.85 -6.58
C GLY A 208 -17.37 20.24 -7.47
N GLY A 209 -17.62 19.87 -8.74
CA GLY A 209 -16.55 19.70 -9.73
C GLY A 209 -15.87 18.32 -9.88
N VAL A 210 -16.56 17.21 -9.56
CA VAL A 210 -16.04 15.85 -9.88
C VAL A 210 -16.14 15.60 -11.39
N GLN A 211 -14.99 15.35 -12.04
CA GLN A 211 -14.92 15.23 -13.50
C GLN A 211 -15.51 13.90 -14.01
N GLY A 212 -16.29 13.96 -15.09
CA GLY A 212 -16.89 12.81 -15.77
C GLY A 212 -18.06 13.25 -16.65
N THR A 213 -18.40 12.47 -17.68
CA THR A 213 -19.63 12.65 -18.48
C THR A 213 -20.84 12.06 -17.78
N ARG A 214 -20.65 11.11 -16.86
CA ARG A 214 -21.68 10.56 -15.97
C ARG A 214 -21.21 10.57 -14.52
N ARG A 215 -22.16 10.60 -13.58
CA ARG A 215 -21.88 10.67 -12.14
C ARG A 215 -22.79 9.74 -11.35
N PHE A 216 -22.20 9.11 -10.35
CA PHE A 216 -22.90 8.21 -9.44
C PHE A 216 -22.61 8.57 -8.00
N GLN A 217 -23.59 8.37 -7.14
CA GLN A 217 -23.46 8.50 -5.70
C GLN A 217 -23.65 7.15 -5.04
N ALA A 218 -22.73 6.77 -4.15
CA ALA A 218 -22.83 5.62 -3.25
C ALA A 218 -22.54 6.07 -1.82
N GLY A 219 -23.60 6.28 -1.02
CA GLY A 219 -23.48 6.89 0.29
C GLY A 219 -22.86 8.30 0.22
N ALA A 220 -21.68 8.48 0.82
CA ALA A 220 -20.91 9.74 0.80
C ALA A 220 -19.86 9.79 -0.32
N MET A 221 -19.73 8.73 -1.13
CA MET A 221 -18.83 8.69 -2.28
C MET A 221 -19.55 9.22 -3.52
N VAL A 222 -18.88 10.10 -4.26
CA VAL A 222 -19.27 10.55 -5.60
C VAL A 222 -18.24 10.05 -6.60
N VAL A 223 -18.70 9.41 -7.67
CA VAL A 223 -17.88 8.76 -8.69
C VAL A 223 -18.20 9.39 -10.04
N GLY A 224 -17.19 9.93 -10.72
CA GLY A 224 -17.29 10.41 -12.09
C GLY A 224 -16.73 9.39 -13.08
N THR A 225 -17.44 9.17 -14.19
CA THR A 225 -17.01 8.28 -15.26
C THR A 225 -17.05 8.94 -16.63
N ASP A 226 -16.30 8.39 -17.58
CA ASP A 226 -16.46 8.69 -19.00
C ASP A 226 -17.63 7.91 -19.64
N ASP A 227 -17.81 8.08 -20.95
CA ASP A 227 -18.88 7.45 -21.74
C ASP A 227 -18.72 5.92 -21.83
N ASP A 228 -17.49 5.41 -21.68
CA ASP A 228 -17.18 3.98 -21.64
C ASP A 228 -17.43 3.38 -20.23
N GLY A 229 -17.87 4.21 -19.28
CA GLY A 229 -18.14 3.83 -17.89
C GLY A 229 -16.89 3.70 -17.04
N ALA A 230 -15.75 4.16 -17.52
CA ALA A 230 -14.51 4.11 -16.78
C ALA A 230 -14.33 5.28 -15.83
N LEU A 231 -13.65 5.03 -14.72
CA LEU A 231 -13.41 6.03 -13.68
C LEU A 231 -12.53 7.18 -14.19
N THR A 232 -13.00 8.41 -13.99
CA THR A 232 -12.27 9.65 -14.30
C THR A 232 -12.00 10.50 -13.07
N ALA A 233 -12.85 10.45 -12.05
CA ALA A 233 -12.66 11.14 -10.79
C ALA A 233 -13.49 10.52 -9.66
N LEU A 234 -13.11 10.81 -8.42
CA LEU A 234 -13.87 10.42 -7.23
C LEU A 234 -13.75 11.48 -6.14
N ARG A 235 -14.77 11.57 -5.30
CA ARG A 235 -14.77 12.36 -4.07
C ARG A 235 -15.48 11.63 -2.94
N GLY A 236 -14.83 11.51 -1.79
CA GLY A 236 -15.44 10.96 -0.59
C GLY A 236 -14.54 9.98 0.16
N PRO A 237 -15.10 9.17 1.07
CA PRO A 237 -14.32 8.28 1.93
C PRO A 237 -13.79 7.06 1.19
N ILE A 238 -12.48 6.95 1.04
CA ILE A 238 -11.82 5.81 0.36
C ILE A 238 -11.43 4.67 1.31
N GLY A 239 -11.73 4.81 2.61
CA GLY A 239 -11.66 3.73 3.58
C GLY A 239 -11.30 4.17 4.99
N LYS A 240 -11.28 3.18 5.90
CA LYS A 240 -10.66 3.21 7.24
C LYS A 240 -9.56 2.14 7.28
N GLY A 241 -8.59 2.22 8.18
CA GLY A 241 -7.66 1.08 8.38
C GLY A 241 -6.55 1.01 7.33
N PHE A 242 -5.69 2.03 7.25
CA PHE A 242 -4.37 1.89 6.63
C PHE A 242 -3.43 1.36 7.72
N GLY A 243 -2.79 0.22 7.51
CA GLY A 243 -1.85 -0.35 8.50
C GLY A 243 -2.43 -0.77 9.86
N GLY A 244 -3.76 -0.89 10.00
CA GLY A 244 -4.42 -1.24 11.27
C GLY A 244 -5.01 -0.06 12.06
N ASP A 245 -4.93 1.17 11.55
CA ASP A 245 -5.39 2.36 12.26
C ASP A 245 -6.84 2.79 11.99
N LEU A 246 -7.52 3.33 13.02
CA LEU A 246 -8.90 3.83 13.00
C LEU A 246 -9.12 5.08 12.11
N ALA A 247 -8.08 5.59 11.44
CA ALA A 247 -8.14 6.84 10.67
C ALA A 247 -9.04 6.69 9.44
N GLN A 248 -9.94 7.64 9.25
CA GLN A 248 -10.73 7.78 8.02
C GLN A 248 -9.88 8.54 6.99
N VAL A 249 -9.81 8.02 5.76
CA VAL A 249 -9.21 8.76 4.64
C VAL A 249 -10.28 9.12 3.64
N ASP A 250 -10.36 10.42 3.37
CA ASP A 250 -11.16 11.00 2.31
C ASP A 250 -10.24 11.40 1.15
N ALA A 251 -10.76 11.36 -0.06
CA ALA A 251 -10.04 11.76 -1.25
C ALA A 251 -10.93 12.62 -2.15
N ASP A 252 -10.30 13.52 -2.88
CA ASP A 252 -10.89 14.27 -3.99
C ASP A 252 -9.88 14.24 -5.12
N LEU A 253 -10.05 13.31 -6.07
CA LEU A 253 -9.02 12.92 -7.02
C LEU A 253 -9.57 12.86 -8.44
N ARG A 254 -8.78 13.36 -9.38
CA ARG A 254 -8.83 12.97 -10.79
C ARG A 254 -7.97 11.74 -10.99
N VAL A 255 -8.42 10.85 -11.87
CA VAL A 255 -7.80 9.54 -12.08
C VAL A 255 -7.51 9.37 -13.57
N THR A 256 -6.26 9.09 -13.90
CA THR A 256 -5.84 8.65 -15.23
C THR A 256 -5.32 7.22 -15.12
N ARG A 257 -6.03 6.26 -15.69
CA ARG A 257 -5.60 4.86 -15.70
C ARG A 257 -4.47 4.68 -16.71
N LEU A 258 -3.49 3.87 -16.36
CA LEU A 258 -2.36 3.50 -17.21
C LEU A 258 -2.47 2.03 -17.58
N ASP A 259 -1.98 1.68 -18.77
CA ASP A 259 -1.81 0.30 -19.19
C ASP A 259 -0.47 -0.28 -18.68
N ALA A 260 -0.15 -1.49 -19.12
CA ALA A 260 1.08 -2.17 -18.71
C ALA A 260 2.33 -1.41 -19.18
N ALA A 261 2.29 -0.77 -20.36
CA ALA A 261 3.39 0.05 -20.85
C ALA A 261 3.62 1.26 -19.94
N GLY A 262 2.57 1.96 -19.53
CA GLY A 262 2.66 3.05 -18.55
C GLY A 262 3.21 2.59 -17.19
N ALA A 263 2.85 1.39 -16.73
CA ALA A 263 3.45 0.79 -15.52
C ALA A 263 4.94 0.45 -15.71
N HIS A 264 5.35 -0.02 -16.88
CA HIS A 264 6.77 -0.30 -17.17
C HIS A 264 7.60 1.00 -17.23
N ASP A 265 7.04 2.08 -17.79
CA ASP A 265 7.64 3.40 -17.82
C ASP A 265 7.85 3.97 -16.40
N PHE A 266 6.89 3.75 -15.51
CA PHE A 266 7.03 4.04 -14.08
C PHE A 266 8.28 3.34 -13.50
N TYR A 267 8.42 2.02 -13.70
CA TYR A 267 9.52 1.27 -13.10
C TYR A 267 10.89 1.63 -13.69
N SER A 268 10.93 1.96 -14.99
CA SER A 268 12.12 2.50 -15.66
C SER A 268 12.54 3.84 -15.02
N THR A 269 11.58 4.72 -14.76
CA THR A 269 11.80 6.02 -14.10
C THR A 269 12.27 5.83 -12.67
N ALA A 270 11.61 4.97 -11.89
CA ALA A 270 11.96 4.66 -10.50
C ALA A 270 13.39 4.11 -10.38
N LYS A 271 13.77 3.17 -11.25
CA LYS A 271 15.14 2.63 -11.30
C LYS A 271 16.16 3.72 -11.60
N THR A 272 15.88 4.59 -12.57
CA THR A 272 16.77 5.69 -12.94
C THR A 272 16.97 6.64 -11.75
N ALA A 273 15.90 6.98 -11.03
CA ALA A 273 15.93 7.91 -9.89
C ALA A 273 16.86 7.49 -8.75
N VAL A 274 17.03 6.18 -8.52
CA VAL A 274 17.86 5.63 -7.44
C VAL A 274 19.24 5.13 -7.90
N SER A 275 19.44 4.96 -9.21
CA SER A 275 20.66 4.35 -9.78
C SER A 275 21.96 5.13 -9.58
N ALA A 276 21.88 6.46 -9.45
CA ALA A 276 23.07 7.32 -9.34
C ALA A 276 23.77 7.23 -7.98
N GLY A 277 23.14 6.61 -6.97
CA GLY A 277 23.57 6.77 -5.57
C GLY A 277 23.45 8.23 -5.11
N ASN A 278 24.06 8.56 -3.98
CA ASN A 278 23.97 9.87 -3.32
C ASN A 278 22.60 10.16 -2.64
N ILE A 279 22.01 9.13 -2.05
CA ILE A 279 20.78 9.23 -1.28
C ILE A 279 21.10 9.65 0.16
N GLY A 280 20.45 10.70 0.66
CA GLY A 280 20.53 11.14 2.05
C GLY A 280 19.74 10.23 3.00
N SER A 281 19.81 10.52 4.30
CA SER A 281 18.96 9.85 5.31
C SER A 281 18.43 10.87 6.31
N ALA A 282 17.11 10.89 6.49
CA ALA A 282 16.45 11.64 7.56
C ALA A 282 16.34 10.83 8.86
N THR A 283 16.61 9.52 8.80
CA THR A 283 16.42 8.56 9.89
C THR A 283 17.71 8.23 10.64
N MET A 284 18.85 8.81 10.21
CA MET A 284 20.14 8.46 10.77
C MET A 284 20.32 9.01 12.19
N ILE A 285 20.76 8.13 13.07
CA ILE A 285 21.05 8.41 14.48
C ILE A 285 22.56 8.37 14.68
N ILE A 286 23.08 9.41 15.33
CA ILE A 286 24.46 9.50 15.78
C ILE A 286 24.45 9.39 17.31
N PRO A 287 24.96 8.30 17.91
CA PRO A 287 25.13 8.22 19.35
C PRO A 287 26.12 9.27 19.87
N ASN A 288 26.19 9.44 21.19
CA ASN A 288 27.16 10.35 21.81
C ASN A 288 28.59 10.05 21.32
N PRO A 289 29.31 11.04 20.74
CA PRO A 289 30.70 10.87 20.36
C PRO A 289 31.57 10.46 21.55
N THR A 290 32.50 9.55 21.34
CA THR A 290 33.42 9.05 22.38
C THR A 290 34.83 9.58 22.12
N GLY A 291 35.49 10.16 23.11
CA GLY A 291 36.82 10.76 22.94
C GLY A 291 36.89 12.12 23.61
N GLY A 292 37.83 12.96 23.20
CA GLY A 292 38.03 14.23 23.88
C GLY A 292 39.15 15.10 23.34
N LEU A 293 39.47 16.10 24.14
CA LEU A 293 40.59 17.00 23.98
C LEU A 293 41.85 16.37 24.60
N ASP A 294 42.90 16.24 23.82
CA ASP A 294 44.24 15.90 24.27
C ASP A 294 45.20 17.06 23.97
N CYS A 295 45.74 17.68 25.03
CA CYS A 295 46.73 18.75 24.93
C CYS A 295 48.09 18.23 25.39
N SER A 296 48.88 17.70 24.45
CA SER A 296 50.25 17.27 24.69
C SER A 296 51.25 18.26 24.06
N GLY A 297 52.15 18.78 24.89
CA GLY A 297 53.17 19.75 24.46
C GLY A 297 52.58 21.10 24.03
N MET A 298 53.01 21.61 22.87
CA MET A 298 52.52 22.88 22.29
C MET A 298 51.34 22.69 21.33
N SER A 299 50.66 21.56 21.35
CA SER A 299 49.51 21.29 20.48
C SER A 299 48.35 20.71 21.26
N CYS A 300 47.13 21.03 20.81
CA CYS A 300 45.94 20.31 21.26
C CYS A 300 45.26 19.63 20.08
N THR A 301 44.85 18.39 20.31
CA THR A 301 44.15 17.55 19.36
C THR A 301 42.77 17.23 19.90
N ILE A 302 41.78 17.40 19.04
CA ILE A 302 40.45 16.84 19.21
C ILE A 302 40.44 15.50 18.51
N ASP A 303 40.09 14.44 19.22
CA ASP A 303 40.02 13.08 18.69
C ASP A 303 38.74 12.41 19.22
N TYR A 304 37.73 12.28 18.35
CA TYR A 304 36.46 11.65 18.68
C TYR A 304 36.17 10.48 17.73
N GLY A 305 35.80 9.35 18.32
CA GLY A 305 35.10 8.27 17.65
C GLY A 305 33.62 8.59 17.49
N LEU A 306 33.11 8.42 16.26
CA LEU A 306 31.70 8.52 15.93
C LEU A 306 31.21 7.18 15.40
N ALA A 307 29.93 6.91 15.65
CA ALA A 307 29.20 5.80 15.06
C ALA A 307 27.91 6.34 14.44
N ASN A 308 27.34 5.60 13.49
CA ASN A 308 26.02 5.91 12.96
C ASN A 308 25.19 4.64 12.81
N THR A 309 23.87 4.81 12.92
CA THR A 309 22.89 3.79 12.60
C THR A 309 21.73 4.44 11.86
N GLY A 310 21.32 3.86 10.74
CA GLY A 310 20.21 4.34 9.92
C GLY A 310 19.55 3.21 9.15
N SER A 311 18.27 3.37 8.86
CA SER A 311 17.49 2.44 8.03
C SER A 311 17.28 3.02 6.62
N GLY A 312 17.05 2.13 5.66
CA GLY A 312 16.63 2.49 4.29
C GLY A 312 17.77 2.71 3.28
N LEU A 313 19.03 2.62 3.71
CA LEU A 313 20.21 2.65 2.85
C LEU A 313 21.03 1.38 3.08
N ASP A 314 21.53 0.77 1.99
CA ASP A 314 22.23 -0.53 2.05
C ASP A 314 23.76 -0.35 2.03
N SER A 315 24.26 0.76 1.47
CA SER A 315 25.68 1.10 1.46
C SER A 315 25.92 2.61 1.33
N GLY A 316 27.18 3.03 1.48
CA GLY A 316 27.63 4.40 1.24
C GLY A 316 28.43 5.00 2.40
N THR A 317 28.53 6.33 2.41
CA THR A 317 29.42 7.06 3.32
C THR A 317 28.71 8.20 4.03
N VAL A 318 29.11 8.42 5.28
CA VAL A 318 28.79 9.61 6.07
C VAL A 318 30.06 10.46 6.15
N THR A 319 30.01 11.67 5.62
CA THR A 319 31.12 12.63 5.77
C THR A 319 30.94 13.39 7.07
N ILE A 320 32.01 13.47 7.86
CA ILE A 320 32.04 14.14 9.16
C ILE A 320 32.93 15.38 9.01
N ALA A 321 32.33 16.56 9.07
CA ALA A 321 33.07 17.82 9.19
C ALA A 321 33.12 18.21 10.67
N VAL A 322 34.31 18.15 11.26
CA VAL A 322 34.55 18.59 12.64
C VAL A 322 35.07 20.02 12.64
N ALA A 323 34.52 20.85 13.51
CA ALA A 323 35.00 22.20 13.78
C ALA A 323 35.01 22.45 15.29
N THR A 324 36.14 22.90 15.83
CA THR A 324 36.29 23.15 17.26
C THR A 324 36.80 24.56 17.51
N ASP A 325 36.09 25.26 18.38
CA ASP A 325 36.52 26.53 18.96
C ASP A 325 37.23 26.28 20.30
N PHE A 326 38.42 26.85 20.50
CA PHE A 326 39.17 26.76 21.75
C PHE A 326 39.12 28.07 22.52
N LYS A 327 39.02 27.97 23.84
CA LYS A 327 39.14 29.09 24.78
C LYS A 327 40.20 28.81 25.84
N SER A 328 41.00 29.81 26.18
CA SER A 328 41.97 29.78 27.28
C SER A 328 41.68 30.93 28.24
N GLY A 329 41.47 30.63 29.52
CA GLY A 329 41.08 31.64 30.52
C GLY A 329 39.81 32.42 30.14
N GLY A 330 38.87 31.77 29.44
CA GLY A 330 37.62 32.37 28.96
C GLY A 330 37.73 33.20 27.67
N ARG A 331 38.93 33.43 27.12
CA ARG A 331 39.16 34.17 25.87
C ARG A 331 39.37 33.22 24.69
N ALA A 332 38.99 33.64 23.48
CA ALA A 332 39.22 32.87 22.27
C ALA A 332 40.72 32.59 22.08
N ALA A 333 41.07 31.32 21.87
CA ALA A 333 42.46 30.85 21.83
C ALA A 333 42.83 30.18 20.50
N GLY A 334 41.87 29.92 19.63
CA GLY A 334 42.07 29.40 18.27
C GLY A 334 40.94 28.49 17.80
N GLN A 335 41.07 27.98 16.58
CA GLN A 335 40.10 27.07 15.95
C GLN A 335 40.84 25.96 15.21
N CYS A 336 40.26 24.76 15.16
CA CYS A 336 40.65 23.73 14.20
C CYS A 336 39.43 23.16 13.47
N SER A 337 39.65 22.67 12.26
CA SER A 337 38.67 21.94 11.49
C SER A 337 39.30 20.74 10.81
N GLY A 338 38.47 19.75 10.49
CA GLY A 338 38.88 18.52 9.83
C GLY A 338 37.71 17.88 9.11
N THR A 339 38.02 16.97 8.20
CA THR A 339 37.01 16.15 7.52
C THR A 339 37.46 14.71 7.52
N SER A 340 36.53 13.82 7.83
CA SER A 340 36.72 12.38 7.73
C SER A 340 35.45 11.72 7.22
N THR A 341 35.51 10.41 6.99
CA THR A 341 34.36 9.64 6.55
C THR A 341 34.20 8.40 7.42
N MET A 342 32.96 7.92 7.48
CA MET A 342 32.64 6.60 8.02
C MET A 342 31.63 5.91 7.10
N PRO A 343 31.63 4.57 7.01
CA PRO A 343 30.58 3.87 6.28
C PRO A 343 29.22 4.07 6.98
N ILE A 344 28.14 4.01 6.20
CA ILE A 344 26.79 3.91 6.77
C ILE A 344 26.70 2.66 7.65
N ASN A 345 26.00 2.78 8.79
CA ASN A 345 25.91 1.75 9.83
C ASN A 345 27.28 1.33 10.40
N GLY A 346 28.22 2.26 10.38
CA GLY A 346 29.61 2.02 10.74
C GLY A 346 30.17 3.01 11.74
N ARG A 347 31.49 2.99 11.86
CA ARG A 347 32.25 3.86 12.76
C ARG A 347 33.34 4.59 12.01
N GLY A 348 33.70 5.77 12.51
CA GLY A 348 34.85 6.52 12.04
C GLY A 348 35.41 7.41 13.13
N ASN A 349 36.44 8.16 12.77
CA ASN A 349 37.14 9.05 13.67
C ASN A 349 37.15 10.46 13.09
N ALA A 350 36.83 11.46 13.91
CA ALA A 350 36.94 12.86 13.55
C ALA A 350 38.05 13.50 14.37
N ARG A 351 39.03 14.05 13.67
CA ARG A 351 40.23 14.63 14.27
C ARG A 351 40.52 16.01 13.70
N CYS A 352 40.89 16.94 14.58
CA CYS A 352 41.57 18.17 14.19
C CYS A 352 42.59 18.58 15.25
N THR A 353 43.66 19.23 14.81
CA THR A 353 44.76 19.65 15.69
C THR A 353 45.04 21.13 15.46
N ILE A 354 45.30 21.84 16.55
CA ILE A 354 45.80 23.21 16.53
C ILE A 354 47.17 23.26 17.20
N ALA A 355 48.10 23.97 16.56
CA ALA A 355 49.42 24.26 17.11
C ALA A 355 49.38 25.59 17.89
N SER A 356 50.15 25.65 18.98
CA SER A 356 50.47 26.85 19.75
C SER A 356 49.29 27.55 20.42
N ILE A 357 48.67 26.89 21.41
CA ILE A 357 47.66 27.52 22.29
C ILE A 357 48.35 28.12 23.52
N PRO A 358 47.98 29.35 23.95
CA PRO A 358 48.52 29.94 25.19
C PRO A 358 48.26 29.05 26.41
N TYR A 359 49.28 28.86 27.25
CA TYR A 359 49.22 28.10 28.51
C TYR A 359 48.07 28.58 29.41
N GLY A 360 47.30 27.64 29.97
CA GLY A 360 46.18 27.91 30.89
C GLY A 360 45.10 26.82 30.84
N ASP A 361 43.98 27.04 31.54
CA ASP A 361 42.79 26.17 31.46
C ASP A 361 42.15 26.28 30.06
N ILE A 362 42.29 25.20 29.28
CA ILE A 362 41.77 25.12 27.91
C ILE A 362 40.39 24.45 27.90
N ASN A 363 39.41 25.17 27.35
CA ASN A 363 38.08 24.65 27.06
C ASN A 363 37.88 24.55 25.54
N SER A 364 37.11 23.56 25.10
CA SER A 364 36.76 23.37 23.68
C SER A 364 35.24 23.30 23.48
N SER A 365 34.80 23.78 22.33
CA SER A 365 33.42 23.63 21.85
C SER A 365 33.46 23.01 20.46
N THR A 366 33.24 21.70 20.41
CA THR A 366 33.29 20.91 19.17
C THR A 366 31.91 20.79 18.55
N LYS A 367 31.85 20.98 17.24
CA LYS A 367 30.67 20.76 16.39
C LYS A 367 31.01 19.73 15.32
N PHE A 368 30.10 18.79 15.11
CA PHE A 368 30.16 17.81 14.04
C PHE A 368 29.01 18.07 13.07
N ASN A 369 29.32 18.36 11.81
CA ASN A 369 28.33 18.45 10.75
C ASN A 369 28.44 17.20 9.88
N LEU A 370 27.36 16.44 9.77
CA LEU A 370 27.33 15.16 9.08
C LEU A 370 26.47 15.26 7.82
N THR A 371 27.03 14.80 6.70
CA THR A 371 26.32 14.67 5.42
C THR A 371 26.34 13.22 4.96
N VAL A 372 25.20 12.75 4.45
CA VAL A 372 24.98 11.34 4.09
C VAL A 372 25.01 11.19 2.59
N SER A 373 25.78 10.25 2.06
CA SER A 373 25.76 9.87 0.65
C SER A 373 25.67 8.35 0.56
N GLY A 374 24.44 7.85 0.48
CA GLY A 374 24.10 6.44 0.46
C GLY A 374 23.64 5.92 -0.90
N ALA A 375 23.43 4.62 -0.96
CA ALA A 375 22.84 3.92 -2.08
C ALA A 375 21.91 2.80 -1.59
N ILE A 376 20.94 2.45 -2.44
CA ILE A 376 20.10 1.27 -2.28
C ILE A 376 20.71 0.15 -3.13
N ASP A 377 20.60 -1.10 -2.67
CA ASP A 377 21.05 -2.27 -3.41
C ASP A 377 20.37 -2.33 -4.80
N PRO A 378 21.14 -2.24 -5.89
CA PRO A 378 20.57 -2.30 -7.24
C PRO A 378 19.87 -3.65 -7.51
N VAL A 379 20.30 -4.75 -6.88
CA VAL A 379 19.63 -6.06 -7.03
C VAL A 379 18.25 -6.05 -6.41
N ALA A 380 18.09 -5.40 -5.26
CA ALA A 380 16.78 -5.23 -4.62
C ALA A 380 15.83 -4.39 -5.49
N ILE A 381 16.34 -3.33 -6.12
CA ILE A 381 15.56 -2.52 -7.08
C ILE A 381 15.17 -3.33 -8.31
N ASP A 382 16.11 -4.07 -8.92
CA ASP A 382 15.83 -4.90 -10.11
C ASP A 382 14.81 -6.01 -9.82
N THR A 383 14.88 -6.60 -8.63
CA THR A 383 13.90 -7.59 -8.15
C THR A 383 12.52 -6.94 -8.00
N ALA A 384 12.44 -5.75 -7.40
CA ALA A 384 11.19 -5.03 -7.23
C ALA A 384 10.58 -4.62 -8.58
N VAL A 385 11.39 -4.13 -9.52
CA VAL A 385 10.97 -3.77 -10.88
C VAL A 385 10.44 -4.99 -11.64
N THR A 386 11.17 -6.09 -11.64
CA THR A 386 10.76 -7.31 -12.36
C THR A 386 9.44 -7.85 -11.82
N LYS A 387 9.31 -7.89 -10.50
CA LYS A 387 8.09 -8.30 -9.81
C LYS A 387 6.92 -7.35 -10.09
N GLY A 388 7.17 -6.05 -10.00
CA GLY A 388 6.19 -5.00 -10.26
C GLY A 388 5.63 -5.05 -11.68
N ASN A 389 6.51 -5.19 -12.68
CA ASN A 389 6.12 -5.40 -14.08
C ASN A 389 5.27 -6.66 -14.25
N SER A 390 5.69 -7.78 -13.65
CA SER A 390 4.90 -9.03 -13.69
C SER A 390 3.52 -8.87 -13.05
N VAL A 391 3.41 -8.10 -11.97
CA VAL A 391 2.12 -7.83 -11.31
C VAL A 391 1.22 -6.95 -12.19
N ALA A 392 1.82 -5.94 -12.84
CA ALA A 392 1.16 -5.03 -13.78
C ALA A 392 0.64 -5.76 -15.02
N ASP A 393 1.44 -6.65 -15.61
CA ASP A 393 1.07 -7.45 -16.79
C ASP A 393 -0.15 -8.35 -16.54
N SER A 394 -0.33 -8.78 -15.29
CA SER A 394 -1.46 -9.62 -14.88
C SER A 394 -2.44 -8.89 -13.97
N ALA A 395 -2.54 -7.57 -14.05
CA ALA A 395 -3.41 -6.77 -13.18
C ALA A 395 -4.91 -6.98 -13.44
N LYS A 396 -5.29 -7.39 -14.66
CA LYS A 396 -6.68 -7.62 -15.05
C LYS A 396 -7.19 -8.95 -14.49
N GLY A 397 -8.42 -8.96 -13.98
CA GLY A 397 -9.10 -10.17 -13.54
C GLY A 397 -10.22 -9.95 -12.53
N TRP A 398 -10.44 -8.71 -12.07
CA TRP A 398 -11.49 -8.43 -11.09
C TRP A 398 -12.88 -8.59 -11.71
N THR A 399 -13.75 -9.22 -10.94
CA THR A 399 -15.13 -9.51 -11.34
C THR A 399 -16.06 -9.36 -10.14
N MET A 400 -17.32 -9.04 -10.43
CA MET A 400 -18.39 -9.05 -9.43
C MET A 400 -18.76 -10.49 -9.04
N THR A 401 -19.00 -10.71 -7.75
CA THR A 401 -19.54 -11.96 -7.21
C THR A 401 -20.53 -11.67 -6.06
N SER A 402 -21.20 -12.70 -5.54
CA SER A 402 -22.05 -12.52 -4.36
C SER A 402 -21.22 -12.35 -3.09
N PRO A 403 -21.63 -11.47 -2.17
CA PRO A 403 -20.93 -11.26 -0.91
C PRO A 403 -20.97 -12.51 -0.03
N LYS A 404 -20.04 -12.58 0.93
CA LYS A 404 -20.08 -13.59 1.99
C LYS A 404 -21.26 -13.32 2.92
N ALA A 405 -21.95 -14.38 3.33
CA ALA A 405 -23.20 -14.28 4.12
C ALA A 405 -22.95 -13.67 5.51
N ALA A 406 -21.95 -14.20 6.22
CA ALA A 406 -21.62 -13.77 7.57
C ALA A 406 -20.91 -12.42 7.58
N GLU A 407 -21.32 -11.52 8.47
CA GLU A 407 -20.68 -10.21 8.65
C GLU A 407 -19.20 -10.34 9.05
N THR A 408 -18.89 -11.23 9.99
CA THR A 408 -17.52 -11.51 10.44
C THR A 408 -16.62 -11.99 9.30
N SER A 409 -17.15 -12.80 8.38
CA SER A 409 -16.41 -13.23 7.19
C SER A 409 -16.17 -12.08 6.20
N ARG A 410 -17.15 -11.18 6.00
CA ARG A 410 -16.94 -9.97 5.17
C ARG A 410 -15.89 -9.04 5.77
N MET A 411 -15.97 -8.80 7.08
CA MET A 411 -15.00 -8.02 7.84
C MET A 411 -13.58 -8.58 7.65
N PHE A 412 -13.41 -9.89 7.87
CA PHE A 412 -12.12 -10.55 7.73
C PHE A 412 -11.61 -10.56 6.28
N ASN A 413 -12.51 -10.73 5.29
CA ASN A 413 -12.16 -10.59 3.88
C ASN A 413 -11.54 -9.23 3.59
N ARG A 414 -12.15 -8.14 4.06
CA ARG A 414 -11.61 -6.79 3.86
C ARG A 414 -10.28 -6.57 4.57
N GLN A 415 -10.12 -7.15 5.76
CA GLN A 415 -8.87 -7.07 6.52
C GLN A 415 -7.70 -7.69 5.74
N VAL A 416 -7.92 -8.85 5.13
CA VAL A 416 -6.85 -9.64 4.49
C VAL A 416 -6.73 -9.31 3.01
N ALA A 417 -7.80 -9.44 2.24
CA ALA A 417 -7.79 -9.25 0.79
C ALA A 417 -7.74 -7.77 0.38
N LEU A 418 -8.02 -6.85 1.31
CA LEU A 418 -8.19 -5.42 1.04
C LEU A 418 -9.23 -5.15 -0.07
N ALA A 419 -10.18 -6.07 -0.23
CA ALA A 419 -11.26 -6.04 -1.20
C ALA A 419 -12.59 -6.39 -0.52
N PRO A 420 -13.71 -5.75 -0.90
CA PRO A 420 -15.02 -6.18 -0.45
C PRO A 420 -15.32 -7.59 -0.88
N SER A 421 -16.06 -8.33 -0.06
CA SER A 421 -16.36 -9.73 -0.37
C SER A 421 -17.22 -9.89 -1.64
N GLY A 422 -17.93 -8.85 -2.10
CA GLY A 422 -18.68 -8.86 -3.36
C GLY A 422 -17.84 -8.86 -4.64
N TYR A 423 -16.53 -8.96 -4.53
CA TYR A 423 -15.61 -9.05 -5.67
C TYR A 423 -14.71 -10.28 -5.56
N ALA A 424 -14.27 -10.76 -6.72
CA ALA A 424 -13.27 -11.81 -6.83
C ALA A 424 -12.29 -11.51 -7.96
N PHE A 425 -11.04 -11.88 -7.77
CA PHE A 425 -10.01 -11.84 -8.80
C PHE A 425 -9.97 -13.20 -9.51
N THR A 426 -10.38 -13.24 -10.77
CA THR A 426 -10.54 -14.49 -11.53
C THR A 426 -9.29 -14.82 -12.33
N VAL A 427 -8.68 -15.97 -12.04
CA VAL A 427 -7.55 -16.53 -12.80
C VAL A 427 -7.89 -17.97 -13.15
N GLY A 428 -7.68 -18.39 -14.40
CA GLY A 428 -7.94 -19.77 -14.82
C GLY A 428 -9.39 -20.25 -14.60
N GLY A 429 -10.36 -19.33 -14.49
CA GLY A 429 -11.75 -19.63 -14.16
C GLY A 429 -12.06 -19.83 -12.67
N PHE A 430 -11.06 -19.70 -11.79
CA PHE A 430 -11.24 -19.71 -10.34
C PHE A 430 -11.25 -18.28 -9.80
N GLY A 431 -12.24 -17.95 -8.95
CA GLY A 431 -12.35 -16.64 -8.29
C GLY A 431 -11.64 -16.64 -6.94
N PHE A 432 -10.59 -15.84 -6.81
CA PHE A 432 -9.87 -15.60 -5.57
C PHE A 432 -10.47 -14.41 -4.81
N ASP A 433 -10.43 -14.44 -3.49
CA ASP A 433 -10.97 -13.37 -2.63
C ASP A 433 -10.14 -12.09 -2.73
N GLY A 434 -8.87 -12.19 -3.13
CA GLY A 434 -8.00 -11.05 -3.36
C GLY A 434 -6.67 -11.41 -3.99
N ARG A 435 -5.84 -10.38 -4.13
CA ARG A 435 -4.48 -10.48 -4.67
C ARG A 435 -3.54 -9.55 -3.89
N GLU A 436 -2.44 -10.11 -3.41
CA GLU A 436 -1.39 -9.38 -2.70
C GLU A 436 -0.56 -8.50 -3.64
N THR A 437 0.20 -7.57 -3.07
CA THR A 437 1.15 -6.71 -3.82
C THR A 437 2.23 -7.50 -4.55
N ASP A 438 2.50 -8.73 -4.12
CA ASP A 438 3.44 -9.64 -4.75
C ASP A 438 2.85 -10.55 -5.82
N GLY A 439 1.54 -10.43 -6.07
CA GLY A 439 0.81 -11.26 -7.01
C GLY A 439 0.26 -12.55 -6.41
N THR A 440 0.49 -12.85 -5.13
CA THR A 440 -0.11 -14.00 -4.44
C THR A 440 -1.63 -13.90 -4.47
N LEU A 441 -2.27 -14.99 -4.87
CA LEU A 441 -3.72 -15.11 -4.97
C LEU A 441 -4.28 -15.65 -3.65
N LEU A 442 -5.32 -14.98 -3.13
CA LEU A 442 -5.81 -15.20 -1.78
C LEU A 442 -7.14 -15.96 -1.76
N ILE A 443 -7.22 -16.95 -0.87
CA ILE A 443 -8.48 -17.54 -0.40
C ILE A 443 -8.59 -17.18 1.08
N VAL A 444 -9.60 -16.39 1.45
CA VAL A 444 -9.74 -15.88 2.81
C VAL A 444 -10.84 -16.65 3.51
N ASN A 445 -10.50 -17.29 4.63
CA ASN A 445 -11.39 -18.10 5.43
C ASN A 445 -11.67 -17.37 6.76
N GLY A 446 -12.86 -16.80 6.88
CA GLY A 446 -13.31 -16.05 8.06
C GLY A 446 -13.48 -16.92 9.31
N PRO A 447 -13.93 -16.35 10.44
CA PRO A 447 -14.18 -17.10 11.66
C PRO A 447 -15.26 -18.19 11.51
N GLY A 448 -15.18 -19.25 12.31
CA GLY A 448 -16.19 -20.31 12.40
C GLY A 448 -15.73 -21.69 11.89
N TYR A 449 -14.51 -21.83 11.40
CA TYR A 449 -13.96 -23.12 10.96
C TYR A 449 -13.51 -23.97 12.15
N GLU A 450 -13.04 -23.35 13.23
CA GLU A 450 -12.58 -24.05 14.43
C GLU A 450 -13.70 -24.90 15.07
N ALA A 451 -14.97 -24.50 14.91
CA ALA A 451 -16.13 -25.29 15.34
C ALA A 451 -16.22 -26.67 14.67
N HIS A 452 -15.51 -26.88 13.56
CA HIS A 452 -15.45 -28.12 12.80
C HIS A 452 -14.09 -28.83 12.94
N VAL A 453 -13.24 -28.39 13.88
CA VAL A 453 -11.96 -29.05 14.18
C VAL A 453 -12.14 -29.97 15.38
N LEU A 454 -11.90 -31.27 15.16
CA LEU A 454 -11.97 -32.30 16.19
C LEU A 454 -10.89 -32.12 17.27
N PRO A 455 -11.04 -32.77 18.45
CA PRO A 455 -10.00 -32.77 19.49
C PRO A 455 -8.64 -33.31 19.02
N THR A 456 -8.62 -34.08 17.93
CA THR A 456 -7.40 -34.57 17.26
C THR A 456 -6.70 -33.52 16.40
N ASN A 457 -7.19 -32.27 16.38
CA ASN A 457 -6.72 -31.17 15.53
C ASN A 457 -6.81 -31.44 14.03
N ALA A 458 -7.75 -32.29 13.62
CA ALA A 458 -8.13 -32.48 12.22
C ALA A 458 -9.53 -31.91 11.98
N PHE A 459 -9.80 -31.44 10.77
CA PHE A 459 -11.18 -31.13 10.37
C PHE A 459 -12.04 -32.38 10.43
N ASP A 460 -13.28 -32.24 10.89
CA ASP A 460 -14.25 -33.33 10.95
C ASP A 460 -14.52 -33.86 9.52
N PRO A 461 -14.17 -35.12 9.20
CA PRO A 461 -14.42 -35.68 7.88
C PRO A 461 -15.91 -35.84 7.56
N ALA A 462 -16.80 -35.85 8.57
CA ALA A 462 -18.24 -35.87 8.38
C ALA A 462 -18.81 -34.49 8.04
N TRP A 463 -18.07 -33.41 8.30
CA TRP A 463 -18.47 -32.06 7.92
C TRP A 463 -18.22 -31.84 6.42
N PRO A 464 -19.26 -31.51 5.61
CA PRO A 464 -19.10 -31.32 4.17
C PRO A 464 -18.10 -30.21 3.78
N GLY A 465 -17.82 -29.26 4.69
CA GLY A 465 -16.84 -28.21 4.47
C GLY A 465 -15.40 -28.73 4.36
N THR A 466 -15.07 -29.89 4.94
CA THR A 466 -13.74 -30.51 4.86
C THR A 466 -13.35 -30.82 3.41
N GLU A 467 -14.25 -31.45 2.65
CA GLU A 467 -14.03 -31.69 1.21
C GLU A 467 -14.03 -30.38 0.41
N GLN A 468 -14.80 -29.38 0.83
CA GLN A 468 -14.81 -28.07 0.17
C GLN A 468 -13.49 -27.30 0.36
N ILE A 469 -12.80 -27.48 1.49
CA ILE A 469 -11.47 -26.91 1.71
C ILE A 469 -10.45 -27.58 0.77
N LEU A 470 -10.46 -28.91 0.70
CA LEU A 470 -9.57 -29.68 -0.18
C LEU A 470 -9.75 -29.33 -1.67
N SER A 471 -11.00 -29.41 -2.14
CA SER A 471 -11.35 -29.11 -3.54
C SER A 471 -11.00 -27.66 -3.92
N GLN A 472 -11.30 -26.69 -3.06
CA GLN A 472 -10.89 -25.30 -3.30
C GLN A 472 -9.37 -25.15 -3.42
N ALA A 473 -8.59 -25.78 -2.55
CA ALA A 473 -7.13 -25.71 -2.62
C ALA A 473 -6.58 -26.31 -3.92
N ARG A 474 -7.08 -27.49 -4.32
CA ARG A 474 -6.68 -28.17 -5.58
C ARG A 474 -7.04 -27.33 -6.81
N ASP A 475 -8.28 -26.84 -6.87
CA ASP A 475 -8.78 -26.07 -8.00
C ASP A 475 -8.07 -24.72 -8.11
N ALA A 476 -7.82 -24.06 -6.98
CA ALA A 476 -7.08 -22.80 -6.93
C ALA A 476 -5.63 -22.99 -7.40
N HIS A 477 -4.95 -24.03 -6.94
CA HIS A 477 -3.60 -24.36 -7.40
C HIS A 477 -3.56 -24.62 -8.90
N ALA A 478 -4.50 -25.41 -9.42
CA ALA A 478 -4.60 -25.70 -10.85
C ALA A 478 -4.87 -24.43 -11.68
N ALA A 479 -5.70 -23.53 -11.18
CA ALA A 479 -6.08 -22.30 -11.87
C ALA A 479 -4.99 -21.21 -11.82
N ALA A 480 -4.21 -21.14 -10.73
CA ALA A 480 -3.20 -20.11 -10.50
C ALA A 480 -1.97 -20.23 -11.43
N GLY A 481 -1.74 -21.40 -12.01
CA GLY A 481 -0.56 -21.66 -12.83
C GLY A 481 0.72 -21.47 -12.03
N THR A 482 1.52 -20.46 -12.37
CA THR A 482 2.76 -20.13 -11.65
C THR A 482 2.58 -19.14 -10.51
N ALA A 483 1.39 -18.54 -10.36
CA ALA A 483 1.13 -17.60 -9.27
C ALA A 483 1.03 -18.35 -7.94
N PRO A 484 1.65 -17.84 -6.85
CA PRO A 484 1.50 -18.44 -5.54
C PRO A 484 0.06 -18.31 -5.04
N VAL A 485 -0.42 -19.35 -4.34
CA VAL A 485 -1.76 -19.37 -3.72
C VAL A 485 -1.60 -19.42 -2.21
N ARG A 486 -2.37 -18.59 -1.49
CA ARG A 486 -2.40 -18.57 -0.04
C ARG A 486 -3.83 -18.67 0.49
N MET A 487 -4.06 -19.66 1.35
CA MET A 487 -5.24 -19.78 2.18
C MET A 487 -4.97 -19.11 3.53
N VAL A 488 -5.76 -18.08 3.84
CA VAL A 488 -5.65 -17.33 5.09
C VAL A 488 -6.81 -17.72 5.99
N PHE A 489 -6.54 -18.15 7.22
CA PHE A 489 -7.57 -18.49 8.20
C PHE A 489 -7.57 -17.50 9.37
N ALA A 490 -8.77 -17.15 9.84
CA ALA A 490 -8.98 -16.30 11.00
C ALA A 490 -8.70 -16.98 12.35
N GLU A 491 -8.57 -18.32 12.37
CA GLU A 491 -8.47 -19.15 13.57
C GLU A 491 -7.24 -20.07 13.46
N LEU A 492 -6.37 -20.07 14.48
CA LEU A 492 -5.10 -20.80 14.43
C LEU A 492 -5.32 -22.31 14.31
N ARG A 493 -6.25 -22.88 15.09
CA ARG A 493 -6.57 -24.31 15.04
C ARG A 493 -7.15 -24.74 13.70
N ALA A 494 -7.92 -23.87 13.04
CA ALA A 494 -8.39 -24.12 11.68
C ALA A 494 -7.25 -24.09 10.66
N ALA A 495 -6.31 -23.14 10.79
CA ALA A 495 -5.13 -23.08 9.93
C ALA A 495 -4.25 -24.34 10.06
N ASP A 496 -4.01 -24.80 11.29
CA ASP A 496 -3.24 -26.01 11.56
C ASP A 496 -3.95 -27.27 11.04
N ALA A 497 -5.26 -27.37 11.24
CA ALA A 497 -6.07 -28.46 10.68
C ALA A 497 -6.07 -28.46 9.14
N ALA A 498 -6.12 -27.28 8.51
CA ALA A 498 -6.02 -27.14 7.06
C ALA A 498 -4.64 -27.57 6.54
N ARG A 499 -3.54 -27.17 7.20
CA ARG A 499 -2.19 -27.64 6.84
C ARG A 499 -2.09 -29.16 6.88
N ALA A 500 -2.58 -29.77 7.95
CA ALA A 500 -2.58 -31.22 8.11
C ALA A 500 -3.44 -31.91 7.03
N LEU A 501 -4.61 -31.33 6.72
CA LEU A 501 -5.52 -31.83 5.70
C LEU A 501 -4.89 -31.80 4.30
N LEU A 502 -4.32 -30.65 3.89
CA LEU A 502 -3.66 -30.51 2.59
C LEU A 502 -2.43 -31.44 2.47
N ALA A 503 -1.65 -31.57 3.55
CA ALA A 503 -0.48 -32.44 3.58
C ALA A 503 -0.85 -33.94 3.47
N ALA A 504 -1.89 -34.38 4.20
CA ALA A 504 -2.37 -35.76 4.14
C ALA A 504 -2.88 -36.16 2.74
N ASP A 505 -3.36 -35.17 1.97
CA ASP A 505 -3.93 -35.35 0.65
C ASP A 505 -2.96 -34.99 -0.50
N ASN A 506 -1.69 -34.70 -0.18
CA ASN A 506 -0.63 -34.31 -1.12
C ASN A 506 -0.96 -33.07 -1.97
N VAL A 507 -1.73 -32.12 -1.43
CA VAL A 507 -1.95 -30.82 -2.06
C VAL A 507 -0.76 -29.91 -1.76
N LEU A 508 0.14 -29.76 -2.74
CA LEU A 508 1.33 -28.93 -2.66
C LEU A 508 1.11 -27.56 -3.33
N GLY A 509 1.96 -26.59 -3.04
CA GLY A 509 1.94 -25.27 -3.71
C GLY A 509 0.83 -24.31 -3.23
N VAL A 510 0.12 -24.65 -2.15
CA VAL A 510 -0.83 -23.77 -1.45
C VAL A 510 -0.29 -23.48 -0.05
N GLU A 511 0.03 -22.23 0.21
CA GLU A 511 0.44 -21.78 1.54
C GLU A 511 -0.78 -21.64 2.45
N VAL A 512 -0.71 -22.11 3.69
CA VAL A 512 -1.75 -21.88 4.69
C VAL A 512 -1.21 -21.04 5.84
N VAL A 513 -1.83 -19.90 6.09
CA VAL A 513 -1.42 -18.97 7.15
C VAL A 513 -2.57 -18.63 8.10
N PHE A 514 -2.22 -18.24 9.32
CA PHE A 514 -3.15 -17.71 10.31
C PHE A 514 -2.95 -16.19 10.39
N VAL A 515 -4.06 -15.46 10.34
CA VAL A 515 -4.10 -14.01 10.60
C VAL A 515 -5.21 -13.76 11.61
N GLN A 516 -4.89 -13.13 12.73
CA GLN A 516 -5.88 -12.83 13.76
C GLN A 516 -6.91 -11.82 13.22
N ALA A 517 -8.20 -12.15 13.31
CA ALA A 517 -9.27 -11.22 12.97
C ALA A 517 -9.30 -10.04 13.96
N TYR A 518 -9.49 -8.82 13.45
CA TYR A 518 -9.72 -7.66 14.31
C TYR A 518 -11.00 -7.87 15.14
N SER A 519 -10.88 -7.87 16.46
CA SER A 519 -12.03 -7.76 17.35
C SER A 519 -12.47 -6.30 17.41
N ARG A 520 -13.78 -6.03 17.23
CA ARG A 520 -14.34 -4.72 17.59
C ARG A 520 -14.10 -4.52 19.09
N THR A 521 -13.26 -3.56 19.46
CA THR A 521 -13.19 -3.00 20.82
C THR A 521 -14.21 -1.89 20.97
#